data_AF-A0A1B6LNF9-F1
#
_entry.id   AF-A0A1B6LNF9-F1
#
_cell.length_a   1.000
_cell.length_b   1.000
_cell.length_c   1.000
_cell.angle_alpha   90.00
_cell.angle_beta   90.00
_cell.angle_gamma   90.00
#
_symmetry.space_group_name_H-M   'P 1'
#
loop_
_entity.id
_entity.type
_entity.pdbx_description
1 polymer ?
#
loop_
_entity_poly.entity_id
_entity_poly.type
_entity_poly.pdbx_seq_one_letter_code
_entity_poly.pdbx_strand_id
1 'polypeptide(L)'
;MYINDIINDFYKKIIGEKVLVLANCDVDSVCSCKILQWLFQCDSIVYTLIPVQGVQHMLSAFEEHASDVKLVILVNCGGTLDLLEVLQPEPDVVFYIIDNHRPSDVCNIYNNEQIYIVQKPGDEEVIPDFDDIFGNDDLDDEDDSEGEEGSGEEEGESRAAKRQRLNESTILRRRERRLWEDKRNRLMFDYTQFTYYGRSSAIVLYELAWRLSKDNIDVLWWGVVGVTAQLVLGQVTTERYQDEIENITLHIGRLCPGVADDDNASLHSASTAHATTQYTTATRISSDKDLALALYRHWTVE
;
A
#
# COMPACT_ATOMS: atom_id res chain seq x y z
N MET A 1 -3.59 9.05 -1.46
CA MET A 1 -3.68 9.33 0.00
C MET A 1 -3.75 8.04 0.81
N TYR A 2 -3.26 8.05 2.05
CA TYR A 2 -3.44 6.91 2.96
C TYR A 2 -4.87 6.82 3.48
N ILE A 3 -5.41 5.61 3.56
CA ILE A 3 -6.73 5.38 4.16
C ILE A 3 -6.66 5.34 5.69
N ASN A 4 -7.78 5.66 6.35
CA ASN A 4 -7.86 5.67 7.81
C ASN A 4 -8.36 4.34 8.36
N ASP A 5 -9.41 3.78 7.75
CA ASP A 5 -10.04 2.54 8.15
C ASP A 5 -10.21 1.59 6.97
N ILE A 6 -9.45 0.50 6.98
CA ILE A 6 -9.43 -0.51 5.92
C ILE A 6 -10.79 -1.18 5.65
N ILE A 7 -11.73 -1.17 6.61
CA ILE A 7 -13.08 -1.70 6.39
C ILE A 7 -13.93 -0.68 5.64
N ASN A 8 -13.99 0.55 6.12
CA ASN A 8 -14.92 1.56 5.60
C ASN A 8 -14.40 2.25 4.33
N ASP A 9 -13.10 2.49 4.27
CA ASP A 9 -12.47 3.26 3.20
C ASP A 9 -12.02 2.37 2.04
N PHE A 10 -11.82 1.07 2.28
CA PHE A 10 -11.46 0.08 1.27
C PHE A 10 -12.52 -1.01 1.11
N TYR A 11 -12.65 -1.93 2.08
CA TYR A 11 -13.39 -3.17 1.85
C TYR A 11 -14.87 -2.98 1.54
N LYS A 12 -15.54 -2.03 2.21
CA LYS A 12 -16.95 -1.70 1.91
C LYS A 12 -17.14 -1.04 0.56
N LYS A 13 -16.12 -0.38 0.01
CA LYS A 13 -16.17 0.32 -1.27
C LYS A 13 -16.09 -0.62 -2.46
N ILE A 14 -15.49 -1.81 -2.26
CA ILE A 14 -15.35 -2.81 -3.32
C ILE A 14 -16.53 -3.80 -3.39
N ILE A 15 -17.40 -3.85 -2.36
CA ILE A 15 -18.56 -4.74 -2.35
C ILE A 15 -19.58 -4.29 -3.39
N GLY A 16 -19.98 -5.20 -4.28
CA GLY A 16 -20.95 -4.93 -5.34
C GLY A 16 -20.34 -4.39 -6.63
N GLU A 17 -19.04 -4.08 -6.62
CA GLU A 17 -18.30 -3.59 -7.79
C GLU A 17 -17.57 -4.72 -8.51
N LYS A 18 -17.27 -4.51 -9.80
CA LYS A 18 -16.35 -5.35 -10.56
C LYS A 18 -14.93 -4.84 -10.33
N VAL A 19 -14.03 -5.72 -9.88
CA VAL A 19 -12.68 -5.35 -9.45
C VAL A 19 -11.61 -5.94 -10.36
N LEU A 20 -10.61 -5.14 -10.73
CA LEU A 20 -9.38 -5.61 -11.37
C LEU A 20 -8.28 -5.70 -10.30
N VAL A 21 -7.65 -6.85 -10.15
CA VAL A 21 -6.52 -7.03 -9.24
C VAL A 21 -5.26 -7.24 -10.06
N LEU A 22 -4.30 -6.34 -9.92
CA LEU A 22 -2.97 -6.45 -10.51
C LEU A 22 -1.99 -6.81 -9.40
N ALA A 23 -1.35 -7.98 -9.49
CA ALA A 23 -0.57 -8.54 -8.40
C ALA A 23 0.86 -8.85 -8.83
N ASN A 24 1.85 -8.38 -8.09
CA ASN A 24 3.25 -8.72 -8.36
C ASN A 24 3.51 -10.22 -8.21
N CYS A 25 4.55 -10.72 -8.87
CA CYS A 25 4.94 -12.14 -8.85
C CYS A 25 5.89 -12.48 -7.70
N ASP A 26 5.47 -12.25 -6.45
CA ASP A 26 6.21 -12.61 -5.24
C ASP A 26 5.37 -13.45 -4.25
N VAL A 27 6.02 -14.05 -3.25
CA VAL A 27 5.37 -14.96 -2.29
C VAL A 27 4.33 -14.26 -1.43
N ASP A 28 4.62 -13.03 -0.98
CA ASP A 28 3.72 -12.23 -0.15
C ASP A 28 2.49 -11.78 -0.96
N SER A 29 2.67 -11.45 -2.23
CA SER A 29 1.60 -11.13 -3.17
C SER A 29 0.69 -12.32 -3.45
N VAL A 30 1.26 -13.53 -3.63
CA VAL A 30 0.45 -14.76 -3.77
C VAL A 30 -0.39 -14.99 -2.51
N CYS A 31 0.20 -14.87 -1.32
CA CYS A 31 -0.52 -15.03 -0.06
C CYS A 31 -1.61 -13.96 0.12
N SER A 32 -1.29 -12.70 -0.19
CA SER A 32 -2.23 -11.58 -0.20
C SER A 32 -3.42 -11.83 -1.12
N CYS A 33 -3.14 -12.28 -2.35
CA CYS A 33 -4.17 -12.64 -3.31
C CYS A 33 -5.04 -13.79 -2.80
N LYS A 34 -4.47 -14.83 -2.19
CA LYS A 34 -5.26 -15.93 -1.59
C LYS A 34 -6.23 -15.42 -0.52
N ILE A 35 -5.79 -14.49 0.33
CA ILE A 35 -6.64 -13.87 1.35
C ILE A 35 -7.75 -13.03 0.70
N LEU A 36 -7.41 -12.18 -0.29
CA LEU A 36 -8.40 -11.39 -1.03
C LEU A 36 -9.43 -12.28 -1.74
N GLN A 37 -8.99 -13.34 -2.42
CA GLN A 37 -9.87 -14.29 -3.09
C GLN A 37 -10.85 -14.95 -2.10
N TRP A 38 -10.38 -15.30 -0.90
CA TRP A 38 -11.26 -15.81 0.15
C TRP A 38 -12.31 -14.78 0.58
N LEU A 39 -11.89 -13.53 0.83
CA LEU A 39 -12.79 -12.45 1.18
C LEU A 39 -13.83 -12.16 0.07
N PHE A 40 -13.37 -12.11 -1.18
CA PHE A 40 -14.23 -11.92 -2.36
C PHE A 40 -15.24 -13.05 -2.49
N GLN A 41 -14.83 -14.29 -2.22
CA GLN A 41 -15.74 -15.42 -2.20
C GLN A 41 -16.80 -15.28 -1.09
N CYS A 42 -16.42 -14.83 0.11
CA CYS A 42 -17.37 -14.62 1.21
C CYS A 42 -18.47 -13.61 0.86
N ASP A 43 -18.16 -12.54 0.12
CA ASP A 43 -19.11 -11.49 -0.25
C ASP A 43 -19.55 -11.50 -1.73
N SER A 44 -19.20 -12.55 -2.47
CA SER A 44 -19.54 -12.71 -3.89
C SER A 44 -19.08 -11.52 -4.77
N ILE A 45 -17.91 -10.97 -4.50
CA ILE A 45 -17.29 -9.90 -5.29
C ILE A 45 -16.76 -10.48 -6.61
N VAL A 46 -17.15 -9.87 -7.73
CA VAL A 46 -16.67 -10.27 -9.07
C VAL A 46 -15.33 -9.59 -9.32
N TYR A 47 -14.30 -10.37 -9.64
CA TYR A 47 -12.96 -9.84 -9.86
C TYR A 47 -12.24 -10.53 -11.03
N THR A 48 -11.26 -9.83 -11.59
CA THR A 48 -10.25 -10.38 -12.52
C THR A 48 -8.88 -10.23 -11.87
N LEU A 49 -8.12 -11.31 -11.72
CA LEU A 49 -6.78 -11.30 -11.13
C LEU A 49 -5.73 -11.52 -12.22
N ILE A 50 -4.81 -10.57 -12.37
CA ILE A 50 -3.76 -10.61 -13.37
C ILE A 50 -2.39 -10.51 -12.68
N PRO A 51 -1.53 -11.53 -12.81
CA PRO A 51 -0.15 -11.45 -12.33
C PRO A 51 0.68 -10.51 -13.22
N VAL A 52 1.43 -9.60 -12.60
CA VAL A 52 2.30 -8.63 -13.27
C VAL A 52 3.75 -8.84 -12.86
N GLN A 53 4.66 -8.86 -13.85
CA GLN A 53 6.11 -9.05 -13.63
C GLN A 53 6.92 -7.75 -13.72
N GLY A 54 6.25 -6.62 -13.96
CA GLY A 54 6.87 -5.32 -14.11
C GLY A 54 5.92 -4.29 -14.70
N VAL A 55 6.40 -3.05 -14.81
CA VAL A 55 5.59 -1.89 -15.22
C VAL A 55 4.96 -2.09 -16.60
N GLN A 56 5.70 -2.62 -17.57
CA GLN A 56 5.16 -2.85 -18.92
C GLN A 56 3.98 -3.84 -18.92
N HIS A 57 4.05 -4.88 -18.07
CA HIS A 57 2.96 -5.85 -17.97
C HIS A 57 1.75 -5.26 -17.25
N MET A 58 1.98 -4.41 -16.24
CA MET A 58 0.94 -3.65 -15.55
C MET A 58 0.19 -2.72 -16.51
N LEU A 59 0.93 -1.97 -17.35
CA LEU A 59 0.37 -1.08 -18.36
C LEU A 59 -0.55 -1.83 -19.32
N SER A 60 -0.03 -2.87 -19.96
CA SER A 60 -0.81 -3.65 -20.93
C SER A 60 -2.02 -4.34 -20.28
N ALA A 61 -1.87 -4.85 -19.06
CA ALA A 61 -2.98 -5.46 -18.33
C ALA A 61 -4.07 -4.44 -17.96
N PHE A 62 -3.68 -3.23 -17.57
CA PHE A 62 -4.62 -2.14 -17.29
C PHE A 62 -5.33 -1.69 -18.57
N GLU A 63 -4.62 -1.40 -19.65
CA GLU A 63 -5.20 -0.98 -20.94
C GLU A 63 -6.25 -1.95 -21.48
N GLU A 64 -6.00 -3.26 -21.37
CA GLU A 64 -6.93 -4.31 -21.82
C GLU A 64 -8.25 -4.31 -21.03
N HIS A 65 -8.24 -3.84 -19.77
CA HIS A 65 -9.37 -3.94 -18.84
C HIS A 65 -9.96 -2.59 -18.41
N ALA A 66 -9.29 -1.47 -18.72
CA ALA A 66 -9.63 -0.12 -18.25
C ALA A 66 -11.03 0.36 -18.68
N SER A 67 -11.54 -0.16 -19.80
CA SER A 67 -12.88 0.19 -20.30
C SER A 67 -14.01 -0.44 -19.48
N ASP A 68 -13.76 -1.59 -18.83
CA ASP A 68 -14.77 -2.42 -18.20
C ASP A 68 -14.75 -2.36 -16.67
N VAL A 69 -13.77 -1.67 -16.08
CA VAL A 69 -13.52 -1.66 -14.64
C VAL A 69 -13.17 -0.27 -14.15
N LYS A 70 -13.85 0.17 -13.08
CA LYS A 70 -13.58 1.46 -12.40
C LYS A 70 -12.82 1.30 -11.10
N LEU A 71 -12.61 0.06 -10.63
CA LEU A 71 -11.94 -0.22 -9.36
C LEU A 71 -10.78 -1.18 -9.57
N VAL A 72 -9.58 -0.69 -9.30
CA VAL A 72 -8.33 -1.43 -9.45
C VAL A 72 -7.66 -1.60 -8.09
N ILE A 73 -7.21 -2.81 -7.78
CA ILE A 73 -6.41 -3.13 -6.59
C ILE A 73 -5.03 -3.56 -7.07
N LEU A 74 -3.99 -2.87 -6.59
CA LEU A 74 -2.60 -3.27 -6.80
C LEU A 74 -2.08 -3.98 -5.55
N VAL A 75 -1.47 -5.15 -5.74
CA VAL A 75 -0.90 -5.98 -4.67
C VAL A 75 0.61 -6.13 -4.87
N ASN A 76 1.39 -5.62 -3.90
CA ASN A 76 2.85 -5.57 -3.92
C ASN A 76 3.45 -4.91 -5.17
N CYS A 77 2.73 -3.94 -5.75
CA CYS A 77 3.24 -3.14 -6.85
C CYS A 77 2.55 -1.77 -6.91
N GLY A 78 3.20 -0.84 -7.62
CA GLY A 78 2.64 0.47 -7.96
C GLY A 78 2.77 1.53 -6.87
N GLY A 79 3.08 1.17 -5.62
CA GLY A 79 3.22 2.13 -4.53
C GLY A 79 4.34 3.13 -4.75
N THR A 80 5.45 2.71 -5.40
CA THR A 80 6.66 3.51 -5.63
C THR A 80 6.70 4.22 -6.98
N LEU A 81 5.59 4.28 -7.70
CA LEU A 81 5.48 4.87 -9.03
C LEU A 81 4.37 5.91 -9.02
N ASP A 82 4.53 7.03 -9.72
CA ASP A 82 3.40 7.91 -10.01
C ASP A 82 2.40 7.15 -10.90
N LEU A 83 1.33 6.63 -10.30
CA LEU A 83 0.39 5.77 -11.02
C LEU A 83 -0.46 6.54 -12.02
N LEU A 84 -0.75 7.82 -11.76
CA LEU A 84 -1.55 8.62 -12.68
C LEU A 84 -0.74 9.00 -13.92
N GLU A 85 0.55 9.34 -13.73
CA GLU A 85 1.46 9.57 -14.85
C GLU A 85 1.67 8.30 -15.69
N VAL A 86 1.88 7.16 -15.01
CA VAL A 86 2.18 5.89 -15.68
C VAL A 86 0.97 5.31 -16.40
N LEU A 87 -0.18 5.19 -15.73
CA LEU A 87 -1.36 4.48 -16.27
C LEU A 87 -2.33 5.37 -17.04
N GLN A 88 -2.24 6.70 -16.88
CA GLN A 88 -3.13 7.69 -17.51
C GLN A 88 -4.61 7.28 -17.48
N PRO A 89 -5.17 7.00 -16.29
CA PRO A 89 -6.52 6.48 -16.16
C PRO A 89 -7.59 7.54 -16.43
N GLU A 90 -8.81 7.10 -16.76
CA GLU A 90 -9.99 7.97 -16.74
C GLU A 90 -10.25 8.51 -15.31
N PRO A 91 -10.80 9.73 -15.15
CA PRO A 91 -10.94 10.37 -13.83
C PRO A 91 -11.83 9.62 -12.82
N ASP A 92 -12.71 8.74 -13.30
CA ASP A 92 -13.62 7.94 -12.46
C ASP A 92 -13.04 6.58 -12.05
N VAL A 93 -11.80 6.26 -12.44
CA VAL A 93 -11.10 5.06 -12.02
C VAL A 93 -10.43 5.28 -10.66
N VAL A 94 -10.64 4.34 -9.74
CA VAL A 94 -10.10 4.34 -8.38
C VAL A 94 -9.11 3.21 -8.21
N PHE A 95 -7.97 3.51 -7.59
CA PHE A 95 -6.87 2.60 -7.28
C PHE A 95 -6.73 2.41 -5.77
N TYR A 96 -6.70 1.16 -5.34
CA TYR A 96 -6.27 0.78 -4.00
C TYR A 96 -4.90 0.11 -4.05
N ILE A 97 -3.91 0.68 -3.36
CA ILE A 97 -2.55 0.18 -3.32
C ILE A 97 -2.32 -0.57 -2.02
N ILE A 98 -2.13 -1.88 -2.10
CA ILE A 98 -1.69 -2.76 -1.02
C ILE A 98 -0.27 -3.20 -1.36
N ASP A 99 0.68 -2.29 -1.15
CA ASP A 99 2.07 -2.48 -1.51
C ASP A 99 2.97 -2.29 -0.29
N ASN A 100 3.91 -3.21 -0.11
CA ASN A 100 4.91 -3.17 0.95
C ASN A 100 6.22 -2.50 0.51
N HIS A 101 6.42 -2.17 -0.78
CA HIS A 101 7.60 -1.44 -1.25
C HIS A 101 7.57 0.03 -0.81
N ARG A 102 8.72 0.55 -0.38
CA ARG A 102 8.85 1.92 0.14
C ARG A 102 10.13 2.60 -0.37
N PRO A 103 10.16 3.95 -0.41
CA PRO A 103 9.09 4.89 -0.07
C PRO A 103 7.93 4.88 -1.08
N SER A 104 6.72 5.28 -0.64
CA SER A 104 5.60 5.45 -1.57
C SER A 104 5.81 6.72 -2.42
N ASP A 105 5.32 6.73 -3.65
CA ASP A 105 5.42 7.91 -4.50
C ASP A 105 4.59 9.08 -3.92
N VAL A 106 5.15 10.29 -3.94
CA VAL A 106 4.50 11.47 -3.35
C VAL A 106 3.22 11.87 -4.09
N CYS A 107 3.15 11.69 -5.41
CA CYS A 107 1.93 11.95 -6.18
C CYS A 107 0.81 10.99 -5.74
N ASN A 108 1.14 9.72 -5.50
CA ASN A 108 0.19 8.76 -4.92
C ASN A 108 -0.26 9.14 -3.51
N ILE A 109 0.65 9.66 -2.67
CA ILE A 109 0.32 10.09 -1.30
C ILE A 109 -0.61 11.29 -1.32
N TYR A 110 -0.32 12.30 -2.14
CA TYR A 110 -1.06 13.57 -2.13
C TYR A 110 -2.31 13.57 -3.00
N ASN A 111 -2.49 12.59 -3.89
CA ASN A 111 -3.74 12.41 -4.62
C ASN A 111 -4.87 11.95 -3.67
N ASN A 112 -5.99 12.66 -3.65
CA ASN A 112 -7.15 12.36 -2.79
C ASN A 112 -8.41 11.92 -3.57
N GLU A 113 -8.33 11.87 -4.90
CA GLU A 113 -9.46 11.59 -5.79
C GLU A 113 -9.48 10.14 -6.28
N GLN A 114 -8.34 9.63 -6.73
CA GLN A 114 -8.25 8.34 -7.41
C GLN A 114 -7.38 7.32 -6.67
N ILE A 115 -6.41 7.75 -5.86
CA ILE A 115 -5.42 6.85 -5.27
C ILE A 115 -5.58 6.72 -3.76
N TYR A 116 -5.73 5.48 -3.30
CA TYR A 116 -5.89 5.12 -1.89
C TYR A 116 -4.87 4.06 -1.47
N ILE A 117 -3.89 4.47 -0.66
CA ILE A 117 -2.86 3.57 -0.12
C ILE A 117 -3.38 2.93 1.16
N VAL A 118 -3.44 1.60 1.18
CA VAL A 118 -4.01 0.80 2.26
C VAL A 118 -3.06 0.70 3.46
N GLN A 119 -1.77 0.54 3.19
CA GLN A 119 -0.75 0.37 4.22
C GLN A 119 -0.15 1.71 4.62
N LYS A 120 -0.28 2.07 5.89
CA LYS A 120 0.28 3.32 6.45
C LYS A 120 1.82 3.35 6.34
N PRO A 121 2.42 4.56 6.29
CA PRO A 121 3.87 4.69 6.34
C PRO A 121 4.39 4.21 7.70
N GLY A 122 5.63 3.73 7.73
CA GLY A 122 6.30 3.41 9.00
C GLY A 122 6.73 4.68 9.73
N ASP A 123 6.98 4.60 11.04
CA ASP A 123 7.38 5.76 11.86
C ASP A 123 8.70 6.41 11.39
N GLU A 124 9.52 5.66 10.66
CA GLU A 124 10.80 6.12 10.09
C GLU A 124 10.62 6.90 8.76
N GLU A 125 9.45 6.82 8.13
CA GLU A 125 9.20 7.44 6.83
C GLU A 125 8.81 8.92 6.97
N VAL A 126 9.72 9.82 6.59
CA VAL A 126 9.49 11.26 6.62
C VAL A 126 9.03 11.74 5.24
N ILE A 127 7.72 11.87 5.07
CA ILE A 127 7.10 12.34 3.83
C ILE A 127 7.32 13.87 3.71
N PRO A 128 7.90 14.38 2.61
CA PRO A 128 8.04 15.83 2.37
C PRO A 128 6.69 16.53 2.30
N ASP A 129 6.57 17.74 2.87
CA ASP A 129 5.33 18.53 2.87
C ASP A 129 4.87 18.90 1.44
N PHE A 130 3.55 18.98 1.22
CA PHE A 130 2.93 19.31 -0.06
C PHE A 130 3.42 20.65 -0.61
N ASP A 131 3.43 21.71 0.21
CA ASP A 131 3.81 23.05 -0.23
C ASP A 131 5.28 23.13 -0.67
N ASP A 132 6.12 22.29 -0.08
CA ASP A 132 7.55 22.22 -0.38
C ASP A 132 7.86 21.53 -1.71
N ILE A 133 6.89 20.80 -2.29
CA ILE A 133 7.12 19.93 -3.45
C ILE A 133 6.17 20.23 -4.62
N PHE A 134 5.00 20.80 -4.34
CA PHE A 134 3.97 21.20 -5.31
C PHE A 134 3.58 22.68 -5.24
N GLY A 135 3.98 23.42 -4.19
CA GLY A 135 3.48 24.79 -3.93
C GLY A 135 3.95 25.90 -4.89
N ASN A 136 4.38 25.57 -6.11
CA ASN A 136 4.96 26.52 -7.05
C ASN A 136 4.10 26.82 -8.28
N ASP A 137 2.85 26.33 -8.33
CA ASP A 137 1.95 26.56 -9.47
C ASP A 137 1.78 28.06 -9.81
N ASP A 138 1.88 28.95 -8.82
CA ASP A 138 1.81 30.42 -9.01
C ASP A 138 3.05 31.04 -9.70
N LEU A 139 4.16 30.32 -9.86
CA LEU A 139 5.36 30.82 -10.55
C LEU A 139 5.49 30.33 -12.00
N ASP A 140 4.66 29.39 -12.46
CA ASP A 140 4.76 28.82 -13.81
C ASP A 140 4.01 29.62 -14.90
N ASP A 141 3.10 30.53 -14.50
CA ASP A 141 2.19 31.23 -15.43
C ASP A 141 2.76 32.48 -16.15
N GLU A 142 4.05 32.83 -16.01
CA GLU A 142 4.58 34.08 -16.61
C GLU A 142 5.99 33.95 -17.24
N ASP A 143 6.20 33.00 -18.16
CA ASP A 143 7.37 33.06 -19.07
C ASP A 143 7.00 33.23 -20.56
N ASP A 144 5.71 33.40 -20.90
CA ASP A 144 5.24 33.54 -22.30
C ASP A 144 4.49 34.85 -22.61
N SER A 145 4.55 35.86 -21.74
CA SER A 145 4.06 37.23 -22.03
C SER A 145 5.20 38.22 -22.31
N GLU A 146 6.14 37.81 -23.15
CA GLU A 146 7.02 38.75 -23.87
C GLU A 146 6.26 39.34 -25.08
N GLY A 147 5.28 40.22 -24.83
CA GLY A 147 4.85 41.18 -25.86
C GLY A 147 3.38 41.57 -25.94
N GLU A 148 2.89 42.37 -24.99
CA GLU A 148 1.90 43.42 -25.33
C GLU A 148 2.24 44.72 -24.60
N GLU A 149 2.88 45.65 -25.33
CA GLU A 149 3.01 47.05 -24.89
C GLU A 149 1.61 47.72 -24.93
N GLY A 150 0.82 47.52 -23.87
CA GLY A 150 -0.38 48.29 -23.61
C GLY A 150 -0.02 49.72 -23.20
N SER A 151 -0.12 50.66 -24.14
CA SER A 151 0.07 52.10 -23.92
C SER A 151 -1.04 52.69 -23.04
N GLY A 152 -0.93 52.53 -21.72
CA GLY A 152 -1.71 53.27 -20.73
C GLY A 152 -0.92 54.47 -20.22
N GLU A 153 -1.31 55.67 -20.66
CA GLU A 153 -0.79 56.94 -20.14
C GLU A 153 -1.33 57.19 -18.73
N GLU A 154 -0.58 56.79 -17.71
CA GLU A 154 -0.73 57.35 -16.36
C GLU A 154 0.52 58.18 -16.03
N GLU A 155 0.29 59.48 -15.87
CA GLU A 155 1.31 60.49 -15.59
C GLU A 155 1.87 60.34 -14.17
N GLY A 156 3.16 60.01 -14.06
CA GLY A 156 3.88 60.16 -12.78
C GLY A 156 5.25 59.49 -12.69
N GLU A 157 5.50 58.40 -13.41
CA GLU A 157 6.79 57.69 -13.37
C GLU A 157 7.48 57.65 -14.72
N SER A 158 8.79 57.93 -14.75
CA SER A 158 9.58 57.78 -15.98
C SER A 158 9.53 56.31 -16.45
N ARG A 159 9.26 56.08 -17.75
CA ARG A 159 9.25 54.74 -18.37
C ARG A 159 10.50 53.90 -18.04
N ALA A 160 11.63 54.57 -17.80
CA ALA A 160 12.90 53.93 -17.39
C ALA A 160 12.84 53.32 -15.99
N ALA A 161 12.25 54.01 -15.01
CA ALA A 161 12.10 53.51 -13.64
C ALA A 161 11.13 52.31 -13.57
N LYS A 162 10.05 52.33 -14.37
CA LYS A 162 9.11 51.21 -14.47
C LYS A 162 9.75 49.97 -15.10
N ARG A 163 10.52 50.12 -16.20
CA ARG A 163 11.29 49.01 -16.82
C ARG A 163 12.35 48.43 -15.87
N GLN A 164 13.01 49.26 -15.05
CA GLN A 164 14.01 48.79 -14.10
C GLN A 164 13.41 47.99 -12.93
N ARG A 165 12.26 48.41 -12.39
CA ARG A 165 11.54 47.68 -11.34
C ARG A 165 10.93 46.36 -11.82
N LEU A 166 10.38 46.33 -13.03
CA LEU A 166 9.88 45.09 -13.65
C LEU A 166 11.01 44.06 -13.76
N ASN A 167 12.17 44.47 -14.26
CA ASN A 167 13.34 43.60 -14.36
C ASN A 167 13.82 43.08 -12.98
N GLU A 168 13.80 43.92 -11.94
CA GLU A 168 14.12 43.51 -10.56
C GLU A 168 13.11 42.49 -9.99
N SER A 169 11.81 42.70 -10.23
CA SER A 169 10.76 41.76 -9.80
C SER A 169 10.85 40.40 -10.50
N THR A 170 11.15 40.38 -11.80
CA THR A 170 11.38 39.16 -12.56
C THR A 170 12.63 38.42 -12.08
N ILE A 171 13.71 39.15 -11.74
CA ILE A 171 14.93 38.56 -11.19
C ILE A 171 14.69 37.95 -9.79
N LEU A 172 13.92 38.62 -8.93
CA LEU A 172 13.56 38.12 -7.61
C LEU A 172 12.73 36.82 -7.71
N ARG A 173 11.69 36.79 -8.56
CA ARG A 173 10.89 35.58 -8.82
C ARG A 173 11.74 34.43 -9.36
N ARG A 174 12.64 34.69 -10.32
CA ARG A 174 13.59 33.67 -10.83
C ARG A 174 14.53 33.14 -9.74
N ARG A 175 14.94 33.99 -8.80
CA ARG A 175 15.77 33.57 -7.67
C ARG A 175 14.98 32.72 -6.67
N GLU A 176 13.75 33.11 -6.36
CA GLU A 176 12.84 32.35 -5.50
C GLU A 176 12.54 30.98 -6.08
N ARG A 177 12.22 30.91 -7.39
CA ARG A 177 12.03 29.64 -8.12
C ARG A 177 13.24 28.73 -8.00
N ARG A 178 14.45 29.23 -8.25
CA ARG A 178 15.68 28.43 -8.11
C ARG A 178 15.90 27.92 -6.68
N LEU A 179 15.68 28.76 -5.68
CA LEU A 179 15.81 28.35 -4.28
C LEU A 179 14.78 27.29 -3.90
N TRP A 180 13.57 27.40 -4.43
CA TRP A 180 12.52 26.39 -4.25
C TRP A 180 12.87 25.09 -4.97
N GLU A 181 13.29 25.14 -6.24
CA GLU A 181 13.75 23.97 -7.01
C GLU A 181 14.90 23.25 -6.30
N ASP A 182 15.91 23.99 -5.81
CA ASP A 182 17.03 23.44 -5.04
C ASP A 182 16.55 22.77 -3.74
N LYS A 183 15.61 23.40 -3.03
CA LYS A 183 15.02 22.85 -1.80
C LYS A 183 14.23 21.57 -2.12
N ARG A 184 13.34 21.60 -3.13
CA ARG A 184 12.54 20.48 -3.58
C ARG A 184 13.42 19.31 -4.01
N ASN A 185 14.44 19.56 -4.82
CA ASN A 185 15.37 18.53 -5.29
C ASN A 185 16.10 17.86 -4.12
N ARG A 186 16.49 18.64 -3.11
CA ARG A 186 17.10 18.08 -1.89
C ARG A 186 16.12 17.22 -1.09
N LEU A 187 14.90 17.70 -0.87
CA LEU A 187 13.86 16.93 -0.15
C LEU A 187 13.52 15.64 -0.88
N MET A 188 13.32 15.70 -2.20
CA MET A 188 13.05 14.52 -3.03
C MET A 188 14.22 13.54 -3.02
N PHE A 189 15.45 14.04 -3.09
CA PHE A 189 16.64 13.20 -3.00
C PHE A 189 16.70 12.49 -1.65
N ASP A 190 16.54 13.21 -0.54
CA ASP A 190 16.58 12.65 0.81
C ASP A 190 15.45 11.61 1.02
N TYR A 191 14.24 11.87 0.50
CA TYR A 191 13.10 10.96 0.58
C TYR A 191 13.30 9.68 -0.24
N THR A 192 13.83 9.81 -1.46
CA THR A 192 13.97 8.69 -2.42
C THR A 192 15.33 8.01 -2.37
N GLN A 193 16.22 8.42 -1.45
CA GLN A 193 17.60 7.95 -1.38
C GLN A 193 17.71 6.43 -1.15
N PHE A 194 16.81 5.86 -0.35
CA PHE A 194 16.85 4.46 0.05
C PHE A 194 15.51 3.78 -0.19
N THR A 195 15.56 2.55 -0.69
CA THR A 195 14.39 1.68 -0.80
C THR A 195 14.39 0.66 0.34
N TYR A 196 13.20 0.33 0.81
CA TYR A 196 13.00 -0.64 1.88
C TYR A 196 11.62 -1.28 1.78
N TYR A 197 11.31 -2.18 2.70
CA TYR A 197 10.01 -2.86 2.76
C TYR A 197 9.29 -2.54 4.08
N GLY A 198 7.99 -2.27 3.97
CA GLY A 198 7.05 -2.17 5.07
C GLY A 198 6.54 -3.54 5.53
N ARG A 199 5.44 -3.53 6.29
CA ARG A 199 4.76 -4.74 6.75
C ARG A 199 4.30 -5.60 5.56
N SER A 200 4.31 -6.92 5.72
CA SER A 200 3.76 -7.86 4.73
C SER A 200 2.31 -7.50 4.36
N SER A 201 2.00 -7.52 3.07
CA SER A 201 0.64 -7.25 2.59
C SER A 201 -0.32 -8.37 3.01
N ALA A 202 0.19 -9.61 3.12
CA ALA A 202 -0.60 -10.75 3.54
C ALA A 202 -1.06 -10.61 5.00
N ILE A 203 -0.19 -10.16 5.92
CA ILE A 203 -0.61 -9.98 7.32
C ILE A 203 -1.63 -8.84 7.49
N VAL A 204 -1.47 -7.75 6.73
CA VAL A 204 -2.44 -6.63 6.71
C VAL A 204 -3.81 -7.09 6.21
N LEU A 205 -3.84 -7.92 5.17
CA LEU A 205 -5.08 -8.49 4.66
C LEU A 205 -5.68 -9.55 5.58
N TYR A 206 -4.86 -10.31 6.29
CA TYR A 206 -5.34 -11.20 7.35
C TYR A 206 -5.99 -10.41 8.50
N GLU A 207 -5.40 -9.30 8.93
CA GLU A 207 -5.99 -8.41 9.95
C GLU A 207 -7.35 -7.87 9.50
N LEU A 208 -7.50 -7.52 8.21
CA LEU A 208 -8.79 -7.19 7.63
C LEU A 208 -9.78 -8.35 7.74
N ALA A 209 -9.39 -9.56 7.34
CA ALA A 209 -10.25 -10.74 7.44
C ALA A 209 -10.69 -11.01 8.88
N TRP A 210 -9.78 -10.85 9.84
CA TRP A 210 -10.07 -10.97 11.27
C TRP A 210 -11.08 -9.91 11.73
N ARG A 211 -10.88 -8.63 11.38
CA ARG A 211 -11.82 -7.56 11.76
C ARG A 211 -13.20 -7.74 11.11
N LEU A 212 -13.29 -8.46 9.99
CA LEU A 212 -14.54 -8.84 9.34
C LEU A 212 -15.16 -10.13 9.89
N SER A 213 -14.52 -10.79 10.87
CA SER A 213 -14.90 -12.11 11.38
C SER A 213 -14.99 -13.19 10.28
N LYS A 214 -14.10 -13.10 9.29
CA LYS A 214 -13.97 -14.01 8.13
C LYS A 214 -12.64 -14.74 8.11
N ASP A 215 -11.89 -14.67 9.19
CA ASP A 215 -10.62 -15.36 9.35
C ASP A 215 -10.82 -16.86 9.64
N ASN A 216 -9.84 -17.66 9.25
CA ASN A 216 -9.75 -19.08 9.58
C ASN A 216 -8.27 -19.52 9.57
N ILE A 217 -8.03 -20.80 9.85
CA ILE A 217 -6.67 -21.36 9.95
C ILE A 217 -5.88 -21.18 8.64
N ASP A 218 -6.50 -21.41 7.48
CA ASP A 218 -5.83 -21.30 6.18
C ASP A 218 -5.48 -19.84 5.84
N VAL A 219 -6.39 -18.91 6.15
CA VAL A 219 -6.18 -17.46 5.93
C VAL A 219 -5.05 -16.95 6.83
N LEU A 220 -4.99 -17.39 8.08
CA LEU A 220 -3.87 -17.10 8.97
C LEU A 220 -2.56 -17.67 8.41
N TRP A 221 -2.57 -18.91 7.93
CA TRP A 221 -1.39 -19.55 7.38
C TRP A 221 -0.80 -18.79 6.19
N TRP A 222 -1.63 -18.28 5.28
CA TRP A 222 -1.16 -17.41 4.19
C TRP A 222 -0.49 -16.14 4.72
N GLY A 223 -1.06 -15.51 5.76
CA GLY A 223 -0.42 -14.38 6.45
C GLY A 223 0.96 -14.73 7.02
N VAL A 224 1.08 -15.88 7.70
CA VAL A 224 2.35 -16.38 8.24
C VAL A 224 3.38 -16.58 7.13
N VAL A 225 3.01 -17.24 6.03
CA VAL A 225 3.91 -17.46 4.89
C VAL A 225 4.40 -16.14 4.29
N GLY A 226 3.53 -15.13 4.15
CA GLY A 226 3.92 -13.80 3.67
C GLY A 226 4.96 -13.11 4.56
N VAL A 227 4.73 -13.11 5.88
CA VAL A 227 5.67 -12.54 6.87
C VAL A 227 7.00 -13.29 6.89
N THR A 228 6.97 -14.63 6.87
CA THR A 228 8.20 -15.44 6.83
C THR A 228 8.96 -15.25 5.52
N ALA A 229 8.27 -15.05 4.39
CA ALA A 229 8.93 -14.77 3.12
C ALA A 229 9.76 -13.47 3.18
N GLN A 230 9.24 -12.42 3.81
CA GLN A 230 10.01 -11.17 3.99
C GLN A 230 11.30 -11.41 4.78
N LEU A 231 11.27 -12.23 5.83
CA LEU A 231 12.48 -12.59 6.58
C LEU A 231 13.47 -13.38 5.73
N VAL A 232 13.00 -14.43 5.04
CA VAL A 232 13.86 -15.31 4.22
C VAL A 232 14.53 -14.56 3.08
N LEU A 233 13.82 -13.59 2.48
CA LEU A 233 14.33 -12.74 1.40
C LEU A 233 15.20 -11.57 1.91
N GLY A 234 15.37 -11.41 3.22
CA GLY A 234 16.13 -10.30 3.81
C GLY A 234 15.49 -8.93 3.61
N GLN A 235 14.17 -8.89 3.38
CA GLN A 235 13.41 -7.65 3.17
C GLN A 235 13.15 -6.90 4.48
N VAL A 236 13.10 -7.62 5.61
CA VAL A 236 12.85 -7.07 6.94
C VAL A 236 13.89 -7.58 7.94
N THR A 237 14.08 -6.83 9.02
CA THR A 237 14.97 -7.23 10.13
C THR A 237 14.36 -8.33 10.97
N THR A 238 15.21 -9.07 11.69
CA THR A 238 14.76 -10.09 12.66
C THR A 238 13.88 -9.49 13.76
N GLU A 239 14.16 -8.25 14.18
CA GLU A 239 13.37 -7.53 15.19
C GLU A 239 11.93 -7.29 14.71
N ARG A 240 11.77 -6.69 13.51
CA ARG A 240 10.43 -6.49 12.92
C ARG A 240 9.69 -7.80 12.69
N TYR A 241 10.39 -8.86 12.29
CA TYR A 241 9.80 -10.19 12.18
C TYR A 241 9.31 -10.73 13.53
N GLN A 242 10.08 -10.52 14.62
CA GLN A 242 9.68 -10.96 15.96
C GLN A 242 8.41 -10.26 16.43
N ASP A 243 8.28 -8.95 16.18
CA ASP A 243 7.07 -8.19 16.52
C ASP A 243 5.83 -8.76 15.83
N GLU A 244 5.93 -9.14 14.55
CA GLU A 244 4.83 -9.79 13.82
C GLU A 244 4.51 -11.18 14.39
N ILE A 245 5.53 -11.96 14.80
CA ILE A 245 5.35 -13.29 15.37
C ILE A 245 4.62 -13.23 16.73
N GLU A 246 4.86 -12.21 17.55
CA GLU A 246 4.10 -11.99 18.78
C GLU A 246 2.60 -11.81 18.50
N ASN A 247 2.26 -10.98 17.51
CA ASN A 247 0.87 -10.77 17.08
C ASN A 247 0.25 -12.03 16.47
N ILE A 248 0.97 -12.73 15.60
CA ILE A 248 0.54 -14.00 15.00
C ILE A 248 0.26 -15.05 16.08
N THR A 249 1.07 -15.12 17.14
CA THR A 249 0.91 -16.07 18.23
C THR A 249 -0.43 -15.87 18.96
N LEU A 250 -0.88 -14.61 19.14
CA LEU A 250 -2.19 -14.31 19.70
C LEU A 250 -3.32 -14.84 18.81
N HIS A 251 -3.18 -14.71 17.49
CA HIS A 251 -4.14 -15.24 16.53
C HIS A 251 -4.17 -16.77 16.50
N ILE A 252 -3.02 -17.44 16.61
CA ILE A 252 -2.93 -18.90 16.74
C ILE A 252 -3.69 -19.36 17.99
N GLY A 253 -3.47 -18.71 19.14
CA GLY A 253 -4.16 -19.05 20.39
C GLY A 253 -5.69 -18.93 20.31
N ARG A 254 -6.20 -17.98 19.51
CA ARG A 254 -7.63 -17.80 19.27
C ARG A 254 -8.22 -18.84 18.31
N LEU A 255 -7.53 -19.14 17.21
CA LEU A 255 -8.03 -20.00 16.13
C LEU A 255 -7.78 -21.50 16.37
N CYS A 256 -6.76 -21.83 17.16
CA CYS A 256 -6.40 -23.19 17.53
C CYS A 256 -6.46 -23.34 19.06
N PRO A 257 -7.66 -23.44 19.68
CA PRO A 257 -7.77 -23.71 21.10
C PRO A 257 -6.97 -24.98 21.43
N GLY A 258 -6.04 -24.88 22.36
CA GLY A 258 -5.28 -26.03 22.82
C GLY A 258 -6.25 -27.07 23.37
N VAL A 259 -6.21 -28.30 22.85
CA VAL A 259 -6.75 -29.48 23.53
C VAL A 259 -5.84 -29.74 24.74
N ALA A 260 -5.97 -28.92 25.76
CA ALA A 260 -5.31 -29.06 27.04
C ALA A 260 -6.34 -28.73 28.11
N ASP A 261 -7.31 -29.66 28.26
CA ASP A 261 -7.97 -30.03 29.53
C ASP A 261 -9.06 -31.13 29.36
N ASP A 262 -9.08 -31.88 28.25
CA ASP A 262 -10.07 -32.96 28.08
C ASP A 262 -9.72 -34.26 28.85
N ASP A 263 -8.52 -34.36 29.45
CA ASP A 263 -8.19 -35.44 30.37
C ASP A 263 -8.86 -35.28 31.76
N ASN A 264 -9.41 -34.09 32.08
CA ASN A 264 -10.12 -33.83 33.34
C ASN A 264 -11.62 -33.52 33.17
N ALA A 265 -12.11 -33.39 31.93
CA ALA A 265 -13.51 -33.10 31.63
C ALA A 265 -14.42 -34.35 31.59
N SER A 266 -13.87 -35.57 31.68
CA SER A 266 -14.66 -36.81 31.67
C SER A 266 -15.37 -37.15 33.00
N LEU A 267 -15.22 -36.33 34.05
CA LEU A 267 -15.78 -36.64 35.37
C LEU A 267 -16.84 -35.65 35.90
N HIS A 268 -16.92 -34.40 35.43
CA HIS A 268 -17.86 -33.42 35.99
C HIS A 268 -18.36 -32.36 34.99
N SER A 269 -19.17 -32.73 34.00
CA SER A 269 -20.17 -31.80 33.42
C SER A 269 -21.17 -32.52 32.52
N ALA A 270 -22.16 -33.17 33.15
CA ALA A 270 -23.37 -33.61 32.46
C ALA A 270 -24.47 -32.55 32.57
N SER A 271 -24.20 -31.28 32.23
CA SER A 271 -25.27 -30.26 32.18
C SER A 271 -24.92 -28.94 31.49
N THR A 272 -24.34 -28.95 30.28
CA THR A 272 -24.50 -27.83 29.31
C THR A 272 -23.99 -28.25 27.92
N ALA A 273 -24.75 -29.10 27.24
CA ALA A 273 -24.51 -29.41 25.84
C ALA A 273 -25.08 -28.29 24.95
N HIS A 274 -24.37 -27.16 24.91
CA HIS A 274 -24.46 -26.20 23.81
C HIS A 274 -23.05 -25.73 23.38
N ALA A 275 -22.05 -26.61 23.54
CA ALA A 275 -20.77 -26.45 22.88
C ALA A 275 -20.95 -26.79 21.41
N THR A 276 -20.96 -25.74 20.60
CA THR A 276 -20.89 -25.75 19.14
C THR A 276 -19.92 -26.83 18.69
N THR A 277 -20.45 -27.85 18.00
CA THR A 277 -19.65 -28.88 17.32
C THR A 277 -18.91 -28.20 16.17
N GLN A 278 -17.79 -27.53 16.49
CA GLN A 278 -16.87 -27.04 15.47
C GLN A 278 -16.07 -28.23 14.97
N TYR A 279 -16.34 -28.58 13.71
CA TYR A 279 -15.61 -29.55 12.91
C TYR A 279 -14.10 -29.45 13.20
N THR A 280 -13.52 -30.48 13.81
CA THR A 280 -12.07 -30.59 13.96
C THR A 280 -11.48 -30.81 12.56
N THR A 281 -11.18 -29.73 11.86
CA THR A 281 -10.27 -29.79 10.72
C THR A 281 -8.94 -30.34 11.24
N ALA A 282 -8.41 -31.39 10.61
CA ALA A 282 -7.16 -32.02 11.03
C ALA A 282 -5.94 -31.07 11.00
N THR A 283 -6.10 -29.89 10.38
CA THR A 283 -5.10 -28.84 10.25
C THR A 283 -5.03 -27.98 11.51
N ARG A 284 -3.83 -27.88 12.11
CA ARG A 284 -3.53 -27.02 13.26
C ARG A 284 -2.21 -26.28 13.00
N ILE A 285 -2.13 -25.04 13.46
CA ILE A 285 -0.89 -24.27 13.50
C ILE A 285 -0.34 -24.31 14.92
N SER A 286 0.95 -24.64 15.07
CA SER A 286 1.72 -24.51 16.31
C SER A 286 2.92 -23.60 16.09
N SER A 287 3.32 -22.88 17.14
CA SER A 287 4.52 -22.06 17.14
C SER A 287 5.62 -22.80 17.90
N ASP A 288 6.68 -23.17 17.21
CA ASP A 288 7.81 -23.92 17.73
C ASP A 288 9.13 -23.22 17.37
N LYS A 289 10.13 -23.32 18.25
CA LYS A 289 11.49 -22.87 17.92
C LYS A 289 12.15 -23.88 17.01
N ASP A 290 12.56 -23.44 15.83
CA ASP A 290 13.06 -24.32 14.79
C ASP A 290 14.41 -23.86 14.20
N LEU A 291 15.08 -24.76 13.48
CA LEU A 291 16.35 -24.53 12.80
C LEU A 291 16.10 -23.83 11.46
N ALA A 292 16.92 -22.82 11.16
CA ALA A 292 16.99 -22.18 9.86
C ALA A 292 17.81 -23.01 8.86
N LEU A 293 17.42 -24.28 8.66
CA LEU A 293 18.02 -25.19 7.69
C LEU A 293 17.04 -25.48 6.57
N ALA A 294 17.40 -25.15 5.33
CA ALA A 294 16.51 -25.34 4.20
C ALA A 294 16.15 -26.83 4.02
N LEU A 295 14.86 -27.12 3.95
CA LEU A 295 14.30 -28.45 3.62
C LEU A 295 14.71 -29.61 4.55
N TYR A 296 15.20 -29.34 5.77
CA TYR A 296 15.74 -30.40 6.67
C TYR A 296 14.70 -31.47 7.07
N ARG A 297 13.40 -31.16 7.01
CA ARG A 297 12.31 -32.12 7.28
C ARG A 297 12.01 -33.03 6.09
N HIS A 298 12.48 -32.66 4.90
CA HIS A 298 12.15 -33.34 3.65
C HIS A 298 13.36 -34.06 3.06
N TRP A 299 14.58 -33.56 3.30
CA TRP A 299 15.82 -34.11 2.73
C TRP A 299 16.80 -34.53 3.82
N THR A 300 17.76 -35.39 3.44
CA THR A 300 18.90 -35.76 4.29
C THR A 300 19.83 -34.57 4.48
N VAL A 301 20.59 -34.59 5.57
CA VAL A 301 21.58 -33.54 5.92
C VAL A 301 22.86 -33.66 5.08
N GLU A 302 23.09 -34.82 4.46
CA GLU A 302 24.18 -35.11 3.52
C GLU A 302 23.92 -34.52 2.13
#